data_AF-A0A538QEU5-F1
#
_entry.id   AF-A0A538QEU5-F1
#
_cell.length_a   1.000
_cell.length_b   1.000
_cell.length_c   1.000
_cell.angle_alpha   90.00
_cell.angle_beta   90.00
_cell.angle_gamma   90.00
#
_symmetry.space_group_name_H-M   'P 1'
#
loop_
_entity.id
_entity.type
_entity.pdbx_description
1 polymer ?
#
loop_
_entity_poly.entity_id
_entity_poly.type
_entity_poly.pdbx_seq_one_letter_code
_entity_poly.pdbx_strand_id
1 'polypeptide(L)'
;MFEGIDRYHLLERLAKALELVEPEAAARRAQLEIWKRDFDLRDSAIDSVELWLHKRYTQLEPAAAEKLWEHLVYLRNNKDRMRYVTLRLEGLPVGSGVTEGAAKSVVGVRTKGRSERWRPPGLRNALRLRSWYCSDRFAGLWRHLSRRYTADVVNR
;
A
#
# COMPACT_ATOMS: atom_id res chain seq x y z
N MET A 1 12.32 -10.25 12.01
CA MET A 1 12.00 -9.49 10.79
C MET A 1 10.49 -9.27 10.80
N PHE A 2 10.03 -8.02 10.79
CA PHE A 2 8.60 -7.71 10.76
C PHE A 2 8.09 -7.79 9.31
N GLU A 3 7.02 -8.55 9.08
CA GLU A 3 6.36 -8.67 7.79
C GLU A 3 4.88 -8.28 7.95
N GLY A 4 4.42 -7.30 7.16
CA GLY A 4 3.04 -6.83 7.17
C GLY A 4 2.25 -7.29 5.95
N ILE A 5 0.94 -7.49 6.13
CA ILE A 5 0.01 -7.51 4.99
C ILE A 5 -0.32 -6.08 4.59
N ASP A 6 -0.42 -5.82 3.29
CA ASP A 6 -0.85 -4.53 2.79
C ASP A 6 -2.32 -4.24 3.22
N ARG A 7 -2.52 -3.11 3.91
CA ARG A 7 -3.84 -2.75 4.45
C ARG A 7 -4.87 -2.48 3.37
N TYR A 8 -4.48 -1.99 2.18
CA TYR A 8 -5.42 -1.75 1.09
C TYR A 8 -6.01 -3.09 0.62
N HIS A 9 -5.18 -4.11 0.42
CA HIS A 9 -5.65 -5.45 0.05
C HIS A 9 -6.49 -6.13 1.14
N LEU A 10 -6.17 -5.91 2.41
CA LEU A 10 -7.04 -6.35 3.50
C LEU A 10 -8.41 -5.68 3.40
N LEU A 11 -8.47 -4.36 3.22
CA LEU A 11 -9.74 -3.62 3.15
C LEU A 11 -10.59 -4.02 1.94
N GLU A 12 -9.99 -4.30 0.78
CA GLU A 12 -10.70 -4.87 -0.38
C GLU A 12 -11.35 -6.22 -0.05
N ARG A 13 -10.61 -7.08 0.66
CA ARG A 13 -11.13 -8.39 1.08
C ARG A 13 -12.25 -8.24 2.11
N LEU A 14 -12.09 -7.33 3.07
CA LEU A 14 -13.13 -7.04 4.08
C LEU A 14 -14.39 -6.45 3.46
N ALA A 15 -14.27 -5.62 2.41
CA ALA A 15 -15.42 -5.11 1.66
C ALA A 15 -16.21 -6.25 0.99
N LYS A 16 -15.52 -7.21 0.35
CA LYS A 16 -16.16 -8.41 -0.23
C LYS A 16 -16.82 -9.28 0.83
N ALA A 17 -16.17 -9.46 1.98
CA ALA A 17 -16.77 -10.20 3.10
C ALA A 17 -18.04 -9.50 3.64
N LEU A 18 -18.05 -8.16 3.70
CA LEU A 18 -19.22 -7.38 4.10
C LEU A 18 -20.38 -7.53 3.12
N GLU A 19 -20.13 -7.61 1.82
CA GLU A 19 -21.18 -7.85 0.81
C GLU A 19 -21.94 -9.16 1.01
N LEU A 20 -21.32 -10.15 1.65
CA LEU A 20 -21.95 -11.44 1.94
C LEU A 20 -22.86 -11.42 3.17
N VAL A 21 -22.62 -10.49 4.11
CA VAL A 21 -23.27 -10.52 5.45
C VAL A 21 -24.13 -9.30 5.75
N GLU A 22 -23.98 -8.23 4.98
CA GLU A 22 -24.68 -6.97 5.20
C GLU A 22 -25.31 -6.50 3.87
N PRO A 23 -26.64 -6.62 3.71
CA PRO A 23 -27.31 -6.23 2.48
C PRO A 23 -27.25 -4.71 2.23
N GLU A 24 -27.24 -3.89 3.28
CA GLU A 24 -27.35 -2.44 3.16
C GLU A 24 -26.00 -1.79 2.84
N ALA A 25 -25.89 -1.11 1.68
CA ALA A 25 -24.65 -0.52 1.23
C ALA A 25 -24.12 0.58 2.18
N ALA A 26 -25.02 1.36 2.77
CA ALA A 26 -24.68 2.39 3.75
C ALA A 26 -24.06 1.77 5.01
N ALA A 27 -24.62 0.66 5.50
CA ALA A 27 -24.12 -0.06 6.67
C ALA A 27 -22.75 -0.69 6.40
N ARG A 28 -22.53 -1.29 5.22
CA ARG A 28 -21.20 -1.80 4.81
C ARG A 28 -20.14 -0.70 4.85
N ARG A 29 -20.45 0.46 4.26
CA ARG A 29 -19.53 1.60 4.22
C ARG A 29 -19.21 2.10 5.62
N ALA A 30 -20.22 2.27 6.48
CA ALA A 30 -20.03 2.69 7.86
C ALA A 30 -19.16 1.70 8.65
N GLN A 31 -19.43 0.40 8.52
CA GLN A 31 -18.66 -0.64 9.20
C GLN A 31 -17.19 -0.68 8.73
N LEU A 32 -16.94 -0.49 7.44
CA LEU A 32 -15.57 -0.44 6.90
C LEU A 32 -14.81 0.79 7.42
N GLU A 33 -15.47 1.95 7.57
CA GLU A 33 -14.86 3.14 8.18
C GLU A 33 -14.53 2.95 9.66
N ILE A 34 -15.38 2.22 10.40
CA ILE A 34 -15.08 1.83 11.78
C ILE A 34 -13.82 0.96 11.82
N TRP A 35 -13.74 -0.08 10.99
CA TRP A 35 -12.56 -0.96 10.97
C TRP A 35 -11.30 -0.24 10.53
N LYS A 36 -11.39 0.70 9.57
CA LYS A 36 -10.27 1.57 9.24
C LYS A 36 -9.77 2.29 10.50
N ARG A 37 -10.63 3.01 11.22
CA ARG A 37 -10.22 3.70 12.45
C ARG A 37 -9.60 2.75 13.47
N ASP A 38 -10.21 1.59 13.69
CA ASP A 38 -9.71 0.60 14.65
C ASP A 38 -8.29 0.11 14.32
N PHE A 39 -7.99 -0.13 13.03
CA PHE A 39 -6.63 -0.51 12.60
C PHE A 39 -5.57 0.58 12.85
N ASP A 40 -5.98 1.83 13.05
CA ASP A 40 -5.07 2.92 13.41
C ASP A 40 -4.91 3.08 14.94
N LEU A 41 -5.77 2.43 15.73
CA LEU A 41 -5.83 2.60 17.19
C LEU A 41 -5.31 1.39 17.96
N ARG A 42 -5.44 0.17 17.42
CA ARG A 42 -5.08 -1.06 18.14
C ARG A 42 -4.72 -2.22 17.21
N ASP A 43 -3.74 -3.00 17.62
CA ASP A 43 -3.31 -4.19 16.88
C ASP A 43 -4.28 -5.37 16.95
N SER A 44 -5.14 -5.40 17.98
CA SER A 44 -6.20 -6.41 18.14
C SER A 44 -7.45 -6.13 17.29
N ALA A 45 -7.43 -5.07 16.47
CA ALA A 45 -8.54 -4.73 15.59
C ALA A 45 -8.90 -5.89 14.66
N ILE A 46 -7.90 -6.59 14.10
CA ILE A 46 -8.13 -7.72 13.19
C ILE A 46 -8.84 -8.89 13.88
N ASP A 47 -8.52 -9.17 15.15
CA ASP A 47 -9.18 -10.23 15.92
C ASP A 47 -10.65 -9.87 16.20
N SER A 48 -10.94 -8.58 16.39
CA SER A 48 -12.32 -8.09 16.54
C SER A 48 -13.12 -8.23 15.24
N VAL A 49 -12.48 -7.97 14.09
CA VAL A 49 -13.07 -8.16 12.75
C VAL A 49 -13.34 -9.63 12.47
N GLU A 50 -12.36 -10.51 12.72
CA GLU A 50 -12.51 -11.96 12.57
C GLU A 50 -13.69 -12.47 13.40
N LEU A 51 -13.77 -12.08 14.68
CA LEU A 51 -14.85 -12.47 15.56
C LEU A 51 -16.22 -11.96 15.06
N TRP A 52 -16.28 -10.73 14.56
CA TRP A 52 -17.51 -10.14 14.04
C TRP A 52 -18.03 -10.87 12.81
N LEU A 53 -17.14 -11.26 11.89
CA LEU A 53 -17.47 -12.04 10.70
C LEU A 53 -17.85 -13.48 11.06
N HIS A 54 -17.12 -14.10 11.99
CA HIS A 54 -17.40 -15.47 12.44
C HIS A 54 -18.79 -15.60 13.09
N LYS A 55 -19.24 -14.58 13.83
CA LYS A 55 -20.61 -14.58 14.38
C LYS A 55 -21.67 -14.62 13.27
N ARG A 56 -21.45 -13.88 12.18
CA ARG A 56 -22.37 -13.83 11.03
C ARG A 56 -22.30 -15.06 10.15
N TYR A 57 -21.15 -15.71 10.06
CA TYR A 57 -20.98 -16.98 9.36
C TYR A 57 -22.02 -18.02 9.80
N THR A 58 -22.33 -18.10 11.10
CA THR A 58 -23.32 -19.06 11.63
C THR A 58 -24.78 -18.77 11.24
N GLN A 59 -25.05 -17.59 10.69
CA GLN A 59 -26.39 -17.11 10.33
C GLN A 59 -26.61 -17.07 8.82
N LEU A 60 -25.60 -17.43 8.02
CA LEU A 60 -25.67 -17.39 6.57
C LEU A 60 -26.19 -18.69 5.97
N GLU A 61 -26.86 -18.56 4.82
CA GLU A 61 -27.17 -19.68 3.95
C GLU A 61 -25.88 -20.40 3.49
N PRO A 62 -25.91 -21.72 3.25
CA PRO A 62 -24.72 -22.53 3.00
C PRO A 62 -23.79 -21.98 1.91
N ALA A 63 -24.35 -21.51 0.78
CA ALA A 63 -23.57 -20.98 -0.33
C ALA A 63 -22.86 -19.65 -0.02
N ALA A 64 -23.46 -18.80 0.83
CA ALA A 64 -22.82 -17.57 1.29
C ALA A 64 -21.81 -17.84 2.41
N ALA A 65 -22.11 -18.80 3.29
CA ALA A 65 -21.23 -19.25 4.35
C ALA A 65 -19.91 -19.80 3.77
N GLU A 66 -19.96 -20.62 2.73
CA GLU A 66 -18.76 -21.15 2.06
C GLU A 66 -17.84 -20.04 1.53
N LYS A 67 -18.41 -19.02 0.86
CA LYS A 67 -17.64 -17.86 0.38
C LYS A 67 -17.03 -17.05 1.52
N LEU A 68 -17.79 -16.85 2.61
CA LEU A 68 -17.28 -16.13 3.77
C LEU A 68 -16.17 -16.91 4.48
N TRP A 69 -16.24 -18.24 4.46
CA TRP A 69 -15.22 -19.11 5.06
C TRP A 69 -13.84 -18.89 4.42
N GLU A 70 -13.75 -18.71 3.11
CA GLU A 70 -12.49 -18.38 2.43
C GLU A 70 -11.85 -17.08 2.95
N HIS A 71 -12.69 -16.08 3.28
CA HIS A 71 -12.22 -14.85 3.89
C HIS A 71 -11.75 -15.08 5.32
N LEU A 72 -12.52 -15.82 6.14
CA LEU A 72 -12.14 -16.16 7.51
C LEU A 72 -10.82 -16.95 7.58
N VAL A 73 -10.65 -17.95 6.72
CA VAL A 73 -9.39 -18.72 6.61
C VAL A 73 -8.22 -17.80 6.28
N TYR A 74 -8.40 -16.86 5.35
CA TYR A 74 -7.36 -15.87 5.04
C TYR A 74 -7.00 -15.00 6.24
N LEU A 75 -7.99 -14.49 6.99
CA LEU A 75 -7.74 -13.69 8.19
C LEU A 75 -6.98 -14.51 9.22
N ARG A 76 -7.46 -15.72 9.54
CA ARG A 76 -6.82 -16.63 10.49
C ARG A 76 -5.35 -16.90 10.16
N ASN A 77 -5.06 -17.13 8.87
CA ASN A 77 -3.70 -17.45 8.42
C ASN A 77 -2.75 -16.24 8.41
N ASN A 78 -3.27 -15.00 8.43
CA ASN A 78 -2.46 -13.80 8.21
C ASN A 78 -2.59 -12.73 9.31
N LYS A 79 -3.50 -12.87 10.28
CA LYS A 79 -3.81 -11.82 11.25
C LYS A 79 -2.62 -11.36 12.09
N ASP A 80 -1.65 -12.24 12.35
CA ASP A 80 -0.43 -11.87 13.07
C ASP A 80 0.45 -10.88 12.28
N ARG A 81 0.24 -10.78 10.97
CA ARG A 81 0.89 -9.81 10.07
C ARG A 81 0.06 -8.53 9.86
N MET A 82 -1.05 -8.38 10.60
CA MET A 82 -1.96 -7.22 10.50
C MET A 82 -1.93 -6.35 11.76
N ARG A 83 -0.78 -6.35 12.46
CA ARG A 83 -0.50 -5.53 13.65
C ARG A 83 -0.10 -4.11 13.23
N TYR A 84 -1.03 -3.37 12.64
CA TYR A 84 -0.76 -2.12 11.95
C TYR A 84 -0.22 -0.98 12.83
N VAL A 85 -0.55 -0.95 14.12
CA VAL A 85 0.02 0.03 15.05
C VAL A 85 1.49 -0.29 15.27
N THR A 86 1.81 -1.54 15.61
CA THR A 86 3.21 -1.98 15.75
C THR A 86 4.00 -1.78 14.46
N LEU A 87 3.46 -2.18 13.30
CA LEU A 87 4.13 -2.01 12.00
C LEU A 87 4.45 -0.53 11.71
N ARG A 88 3.55 0.41 12.04
CA ARG A 88 3.82 1.86 11.89
C ARG A 88 4.89 2.35 12.86
N LEU A 89 4.87 1.90 14.11
CA LEU A 89 5.87 2.28 15.11
C LEU A 89 7.27 1.80 14.72
N GLU A 90 7.36 0.63 14.08
CA GLU A 90 8.58 0.09 13.49
C GLU A 90 8.98 0.75 12.15
N GLY A 91 8.23 1.76 11.70
CA GLY A 91 8.53 2.52 10.49
C GLY A 91 8.22 1.79 9.18
N LEU A 92 7.46 0.70 9.22
CA LEU A 92 7.07 -0.04 8.02
C LEU A 92 5.90 0.64 7.29
N PRO A 93 5.93 0.67 5.95
CA PRO A 93 4.77 1.10 5.16
C PRO A 93 3.63 0.09 5.32
N VAL A 94 2.53 0.51 5.95
CA VAL A 94 1.37 -0.36 6.23
C VAL A 94 0.35 -0.46 5.10
N GLY A 95 0.50 0.34 4.04
CA GLY A 95 -0.39 0.30 2.90
C GLY A 95 0.27 0.83 1.63
N SER A 96 -0.33 0.49 0.49
CA SER A 96 0.23 0.75 -0.83
C SER A 96 0.33 2.23 -1.17
N GLY A 97 -0.37 3.13 -0.46
CA GLY A 97 -0.41 4.56 -0.79
C GLY A 97 0.96 5.25 -0.86
N VAL A 98 1.90 4.90 0.02
CA VAL A 98 3.28 5.45 -0.04
C VAL A 98 4.02 4.88 -1.26
N THR A 99 3.87 3.58 -1.51
CA THR A 99 4.50 2.87 -2.64
C THR A 99 3.93 3.35 -3.99
N GLU A 100 2.62 3.51 -4.10
CA GLU A 100 1.91 4.05 -5.26
C GLU A 100 2.25 5.53 -5.47
N GLY A 101 2.33 6.31 -4.39
CA GLY A 101 2.80 7.70 -4.42
C GLY A 101 4.23 7.82 -4.95
N ALA A 102 5.13 6.94 -4.51
CA ALA A 102 6.49 6.85 -5.02
C ALA A 102 6.52 6.40 -6.49
N ALA A 103 5.76 5.38 -6.88
CA ALA A 103 5.66 4.94 -8.26
C ALA A 103 5.12 6.06 -9.16
N LYS A 104 4.14 6.84 -8.70
CA LYS A 104 3.60 7.99 -9.43
C LYS A 104 4.64 9.10 -9.56
N SER A 105 5.30 9.50 -8.47
CA SER A 105 6.19 10.66 -8.43
C SER A 105 7.59 10.42 -9.03
N VAL A 106 8.11 9.20 -8.87
CA VAL A 106 9.43 8.77 -9.36
C VAL A 106 9.33 8.22 -10.78
N VAL A 107 8.33 7.38 -11.08
CA VAL A 107 8.19 6.73 -12.39
C VAL A 107 7.22 7.51 -13.26
N GLY A 108 5.97 7.63 -12.85
CA GLY A 108 4.87 8.17 -13.67
C GLY A 108 5.13 9.56 -14.26
N VAL A 109 5.73 10.47 -13.49
CA VAL A 109 5.99 11.87 -13.91
C VAL A 109 6.89 11.98 -15.15
N ARG A 110 7.78 11.01 -15.40
CA ARG A 110 8.79 11.10 -16.48
C ARG A 110 8.76 9.94 -17.46
N THR A 111 7.85 8.99 -17.28
CA THR A 111 7.77 7.81 -18.15
C THR A 111 6.40 7.59 -18.77
N LYS A 112 5.39 8.39 -18.36
CA LYS A 112 4.00 8.29 -18.85
C LYS A 112 3.52 9.58 -19.52
N GLY A 113 4.44 10.50 -19.84
CA GLY A 113 4.13 11.73 -20.56
C GLY A 113 3.78 11.48 -22.03
N ARG A 114 3.07 12.43 -22.65
CA ARG A 114 2.77 12.37 -24.09
C ARG A 114 4.09 12.41 -24.87
N SER A 115 4.20 11.53 -25.87
CA SER A 115 5.36 11.41 -26.76
C SER A 115 6.66 10.92 -26.10
N GLU A 116 6.61 10.41 -24.87
CA GLU A 116 7.77 9.81 -24.22
C GLU A 116 8.01 8.39 -24.74
N ARG A 117 9.15 8.18 -25.41
CA ARG A 117 9.61 6.85 -25.84
C ARG A 117 11.02 6.61 -25.30
N TRP A 118 11.16 5.60 -24.47
CA TRP A 118 12.42 5.29 -23.81
C TRP A 118 12.99 3.98 -24.31
N ARG A 119 14.31 3.96 -24.59
CA ARG A 119 15.07 2.70 -24.62
C ARG A 119 15.43 2.32 -23.17
N PRO A 120 15.55 1.02 -22.81
CA PRO A 120 15.81 0.60 -21.44
C PRO A 120 17.00 1.28 -20.74
N PRO A 121 18.14 1.56 -21.41
CA PRO A 121 19.24 2.30 -20.78
C PRO A 121 18.86 3.75 -20.42
N GLY A 122 18.16 4.45 -21.33
CA GLY A 122 17.70 5.82 -21.11
C GLY A 122 16.67 5.93 -19.99
N LEU A 123 15.70 4.99 -19.98
CA LEU A 123 14.71 4.88 -18.91
C LEU A 123 15.38 4.70 -17.54
N ARG A 124 16.34 3.78 -17.45
CA ARG A 124 17.07 3.49 -16.21
C ARG A 124 17.82 4.71 -15.68
N ASN A 125 18.47 5.47 -16.56
CA ASN A 125 19.20 6.67 -16.18
C ASN A 125 18.27 7.80 -15.73
N ALA A 126 17.16 8.02 -16.45
CA ALA A 126 16.13 9.00 -16.06
C ALA A 126 15.53 8.67 -14.69
N LEU A 127 15.15 7.40 -14.47
CA LEU A 127 14.63 6.93 -13.18
C LEU A 127 15.66 7.06 -12.06
N ARG A 128 16.93 6.73 -12.30
CA ARG A 128 18.00 6.92 -11.31
C ARG A 128 18.09 8.37 -10.86
N LEU A 129 18.24 9.32 -11.79
CA LEU A 129 18.31 10.74 -11.48
C LEU A 129 17.07 11.22 -10.71
N ARG A 130 15.88 10.76 -11.13
CA ARG A 130 14.63 11.10 -10.46
C ARG A 130 14.57 10.53 -9.03
N SER A 131 15.03 9.30 -8.80
CA SER A 131 15.13 8.72 -7.45
C SER A 131 16.06 9.52 -6.55
N TRP A 132 17.21 10.00 -7.06
CA TRP A 132 18.11 10.88 -6.32
C TRP A 132 17.44 12.21 -5.96
N TYR A 133 16.68 12.78 -6.90
CA TYR A 133 15.93 14.02 -6.68
C TYR A 133 14.80 13.85 -5.65
N CYS A 134 13.95 12.82 -5.79
CA CYS A 134 12.81 12.57 -4.91
C CYS A 134 13.20 12.06 -3.52
N SER A 135 14.48 11.77 -3.27
CA SER A 135 14.99 11.35 -1.96
C SER A 135 15.94 12.40 -1.33
N ASP A 136 15.94 13.64 -1.83
CA ASP A 136 16.80 14.75 -1.38
C ASP A 136 18.31 14.46 -1.40
N ARG A 137 18.74 13.44 -2.15
CA ARG A 137 20.15 13.06 -2.30
C ARG A 137 20.82 13.67 -3.54
N PHE A 138 20.09 14.46 -4.33
CA PHE A 138 20.62 15.06 -5.55
C PHE A 138 21.82 15.97 -5.30
N ALA A 139 21.82 16.76 -4.23
CA ALA A 139 22.93 17.64 -3.89
C ALA A 139 24.25 16.86 -3.65
N GLY A 140 24.15 15.70 -3.00
CA GLY A 140 25.30 14.81 -2.79
C GLY A 140 25.81 14.20 -4.10
N LEU A 141 24.90 13.73 -4.94
CA LEU A 141 25.24 13.25 -6.29
C LEU A 141 25.92 14.35 -7.12
N TRP A 142 25.33 15.55 -7.15
CA TRP A 142 25.82 16.67 -7.95
C TRP A 142 27.25 17.06 -7.54
N ARG A 143 27.54 17.13 -6.25
CA ARG A 143 28.88 17.41 -5.72
C ARG A 143 29.93 16.41 -6.22
N HIS A 144 29.54 15.16 -6.44
CA HIS A 144 30.44 14.13 -6.97
C HIS A 144 30.56 14.23 -8.50
N LEU A 145 29.44 14.41 -9.20
CA LEU A 145 29.38 14.48 -10.66
C LEU A 145 30.09 15.71 -11.21
N SER A 146 29.85 16.88 -10.60
CA SER A 146 30.38 18.17 -11.05
C SER A 146 31.91 18.21 -11.02
N ARG A 147 32.56 17.45 -10.15
CA ARG A 147 34.03 17.35 -10.08
C ARG A 147 34.65 16.63 -11.26
N ARG A 148 33.88 15.76 -11.94
CA ARG A 148 34.38 14.91 -13.02
C ARG A 148 33.99 15.42 -14.41
N TYR A 149 32.96 16.26 -14.49
CA TYR A 149 32.41 16.78 -15.73
C TYR A 149 32.35 18.32 -15.69
N THR A 150 33.50 18.97 -15.55
CA THR A 150 33.66 20.42 -15.75
C THR A 150 34.15 20.70 -17.17
N ALA A 151 33.58 21.71 -17.81
CA ALA A 151 34.12 22.29 -19.03
C ALA A 151 34.35 23.79 -18.78
N ASP A 152 35.52 24.31 -19.15
CA ASP A 152 35.80 25.74 -19.09
C ASP A 152 35.01 26.43 -20.20
N VAL A 153 33.93 27.10 -19.80
CA VAL A 153 33.13 27.91 -20.72
C VAL A 153 33.75 29.30 -20.78
N VAL A 154 34.56 29.55 -21.81
CA VAL A 154 35.05 30.89 -22.11
C VAL A 154 33.88 31.68 -22.72
N ASN A 155 33.32 32.63 -21.96
CA ASN A 155 32.36 33.59 -22.52
C ASN A 155 33.08 34.44 -23.57
N ARG A 156 32.58 34.41 -24.81
CA ARG A 156 32.95 35.37 -25.87
C ARG A 156 32.10 36.62 -25.78
#